data_AF-A0A662T1G5-F1
#
_entry.id   AF-A0A662T1G5-F1
#
_cell.length_a   1.000
_cell.length_b   1.000
_cell.length_c   1.000
_cell.angle_alpha   90.00
_cell.angle_beta   90.00
_cell.angle_gamma   90.00
#
_symmetry.space_group_name_H-M   'P 1'
#
loop_
_entity.id
_entity.type
_entity.pdbx_description
1 polymer ?
#
loop_
_entity_poly.entity_id
_entity_poly.type
_entity_poly.pdbx_seq_one_letter_code
_entity_poly.pdbx_strand_id
1 'polypeptide(L)'
;MKLKIEGVLPAIVTPFKGDGSLNLEAFSSLVEWLLKAGVSGVVVAGTTGEFPYLSMEEKAKLFEQASSLLSGRALFVAGACAPSTREAVEVAHLAERCGADALLVVSPYYFKPTDKEVYEHYERVVSQTAAPVILYNIPQLTGYSIPWWVVEGLAELDGVAGIKDSSGSIAYLSTLYEKVGGRLSILCGSGEVMVGALAAGVDGLILAAANVLPEELVEIYRLFKEGRVAEARELQRRIQTVLRLIGRHGASAVKACLRAMGFDVGHTRLPLIQGGSPPYDVEMELLSRLSKLGKVSFKPTVKDFTLLVGQALTTLGSVDLAHIDLVAGLEDGPVGEAFREALREENPARKPALVDTKPRVAVVSTTPLVKERHRQ
;
A
#
# COMPACT_ATOMS: atom_id res chain seq x y z
N MET A 1 6.68 28.68 -13.58
CA MET A 1 6.81 27.26 -13.97
C MET A 1 6.21 26.45 -12.83
N LYS A 2 5.29 25.51 -13.10
CA LYS A 2 4.62 24.72 -12.05
C LYS A 2 5.66 23.89 -11.28
N LEU A 3 5.45 23.67 -9.98
CA LEU A 3 6.30 22.81 -9.16
C LEU A 3 6.37 21.42 -9.81
N LYS A 4 7.58 20.94 -10.11
CA LYS A 4 7.78 19.60 -10.66
C LYS A 4 7.95 18.59 -9.54
N ILE A 5 7.13 17.55 -9.54
CA ILE A 5 7.13 16.49 -8.54
C ILE A 5 7.53 15.19 -9.24
N GLU A 6 8.67 14.62 -8.83
CA GLU A 6 9.23 13.41 -9.43
C GLU A 6 9.90 12.54 -8.36
N GLY A 7 10.30 11.33 -8.76
CA GLY A 7 10.91 10.36 -7.86
C GLY A 7 9.90 9.56 -7.02
N VAL A 8 10.35 9.09 -5.85
CA VAL A 8 9.55 8.24 -4.97
C VAL A 8 9.22 8.99 -3.70
N LEU A 9 7.92 9.15 -3.43
CA LEU A 9 7.38 9.79 -2.23
C LEU A 9 6.56 8.76 -1.44
N PRO A 10 6.97 8.37 -0.23
CA PRO A 10 6.12 7.58 0.65
C PRO A 10 4.86 8.34 1.02
N ALA A 11 3.70 7.70 0.87
CA ALA A 11 2.50 8.11 1.58
C ALA A 11 2.64 7.63 3.03
N ILE A 12 3.27 8.44 3.88
CA ILE A 12 3.74 7.98 5.19
C ILE A 12 2.57 7.65 6.10
N VAL A 13 2.72 6.59 6.90
CA VAL A 13 1.77 6.29 7.98
C VAL A 13 1.83 7.35 9.07
N THR A 14 0.76 7.48 9.87
CA THR A 14 0.77 8.28 11.09
C THR A 14 0.98 7.37 12.29
N PRO A 15 2.14 7.41 12.97
CA PRO A 15 2.38 6.64 14.18
C PRO A 15 1.45 7.05 15.32
N PHE A 16 0.92 6.05 16.04
CA PHE A 16 0.11 6.28 17.25
C PHE A 16 0.70 5.51 18.43
N LYS A 17 0.54 6.06 19.64
CA LYS A 17 0.83 5.39 20.90
C LYS A 17 -0.29 4.40 21.25
N GLY A 18 -0.08 3.58 22.28
CA GLY A 18 -1.06 2.59 22.73
C GLY A 18 -2.41 3.19 23.18
N ASP A 19 -2.43 4.44 23.64
CA ASP A 19 -3.64 5.19 24.00
C ASP A 19 -4.34 5.84 22.78
N GLY A 20 -3.78 5.64 21.59
CA GLY A 20 -4.27 6.22 20.34
C GLY A 20 -3.73 7.61 20.03
N SER A 21 -3.04 8.31 20.93
CA SER A 21 -2.46 9.63 20.68
C SER A 21 -1.30 9.59 19.67
N LEU A 22 -0.93 10.72 19.07
CA LEU A 22 0.17 10.78 18.10
C LEU A 22 1.52 10.36 18.72
N ASN A 23 2.28 9.55 17.98
CA ASN A 23 3.66 9.23 18.32
C ASN A 23 4.64 10.01 17.40
N LEU A 24 4.88 11.28 17.71
CA LEU A 24 5.73 12.16 16.90
C LEU A 24 7.22 11.76 16.89
N GLU A 25 7.69 11.10 17.94
CA GLU A 25 9.06 10.57 18.02
C GLU A 25 9.26 9.42 17.01
N ALA A 26 8.30 8.48 16.97
CA ALA A 26 8.30 7.42 15.96
C ALA A 26 8.12 7.98 14.54
N PHE A 27 7.28 9.01 14.37
CA PHE A 27 7.13 9.69 13.08
C PHE A 27 8.45 10.28 12.60
N SER A 28 9.17 10.99 13.48
CA SER A 28 10.47 11.57 13.17
C SER A 28 11.50 10.52 12.79
N SER A 29 11.56 9.43 13.56
CA SER A 29 12.46 8.30 13.30
C SER A 29 12.18 7.66 11.94
N LEU A 30 10.90 7.51 11.58
CA LEU A 30 10.50 6.97 10.28
C LEU A 30 10.86 7.92 9.14
N VAL A 31 10.59 9.23 9.28
CA VAL A 31 10.97 10.23 8.26
C VAL A 31 12.48 10.22 8.02
N GLU A 32 13.30 10.21 9.08
CA GLU A 32 14.77 10.18 8.94
C GLU A 32 15.25 8.91 8.24
N TRP A 33 14.64 7.75 8.52
CA TRP A 33 14.97 6.51 7.82
C TRP A 33 14.58 6.57 6.34
N LEU A 34 13.41 7.12 6.01
CA LEU A 34 12.98 7.30 4.63
C LEU A 34 13.90 8.26 3.85
N LEU A 35 14.32 9.37 4.47
CA LEU A 35 15.26 10.32 3.87
C LEU A 35 16.62 9.67 3.57
N LYS A 36 17.13 8.83 4.50
CA LYS A 36 18.37 8.07 4.27
C LYS A 36 18.26 7.08 3.11
N ALA A 37 17.06 6.55 2.84
CA ALA A 37 16.80 5.67 1.70
C ALA A 37 16.71 6.42 0.36
N GLY A 38 16.80 7.75 0.34
CA GLY A 38 16.85 8.56 -0.88
C GLY A 38 15.48 8.90 -1.48
N VAL A 39 14.41 8.91 -0.67
CA VAL A 39 13.09 9.37 -1.13
C VAL A 39 13.12 10.86 -1.48
N SER A 40 12.33 11.26 -2.48
CA SER A 40 12.31 12.65 -2.98
C SER A 40 11.42 13.58 -2.15
N GLY A 41 10.64 13.01 -1.25
CA GLY A 41 9.68 13.72 -0.41
C GLY A 41 8.78 12.76 0.34
N VAL A 42 7.85 13.30 1.12
CA VAL A 42 6.89 12.53 1.90
C VAL A 42 5.51 13.16 1.78
N VAL A 43 4.48 12.32 1.61
CA VAL A 43 3.08 12.73 1.66
C VAL A 43 2.50 12.41 3.04
N VAL A 44 2.19 13.45 3.82
CA VAL A 44 1.75 13.35 5.22
C VAL A 44 0.23 13.50 5.31
N ALA A 45 -0.41 12.76 6.22
CA ALA A 45 -1.87 12.74 6.37
C ALA A 45 -2.62 12.50 5.04
N GLY A 46 -2.08 11.62 4.20
CA GLY A 46 -2.83 11.04 3.08
C GLY A 46 -3.70 9.86 3.54
N THR A 47 -4.21 9.07 2.61
CA THR A 47 -4.98 7.84 2.91
C THR A 47 -4.22 6.88 3.84
N THR A 48 -2.95 6.59 3.52
CA THR A 48 -2.09 5.71 4.32
C THR A 48 -1.75 6.31 5.69
N GLY A 49 -1.77 7.65 5.79
CA GLY A 49 -1.62 8.40 7.04
C GLY A 49 -2.91 8.52 7.86
N GLU A 50 -3.98 7.81 7.48
CA GLU A 50 -5.24 7.74 8.23
C GLU A 50 -5.92 9.12 8.42
N PHE A 51 -5.82 10.00 7.41
CA PHE A 51 -6.36 11.36 7.43
C PHE A 51 -7.81 11.53 7.95
N PRO A 52 -8.76 10.59 7.68
CA PRO A 52 -10.14 10.76 8.16
C PRO A 52 -10.24 10.63 9.69
N TYR A 53 -9.23 10.06 10.34
CA TYR A 53 -9.20 9.79 11.78
C TYR A 53 -8.31 10.75 12.56
N LEU A 54 -7.83 11.81 11.90
CA LEU A 54 -7.02 12.86 12.51
C LEU A 54 -7.88 14.11 12.74
N SER A 55 -7.87 14.62 13.97
CA SER A 55 -8.43 15.93 14.26
C SER A 55 -7.62 17.05 13.58
N MET A 56 -8.17 18.26 13.50
CA MET A 56 -7.44 19.41 12.96
C MET A 56 -6.19 19.73 13.80
N GLU A 57 -6.27 19.58 15.12
CA GLU A 57 -5.13 19.78 16.03
C GLU A 57 -4.03 18.74 15.79
N GLU A 58 -4.41 17.48 15.54
CA GLU A 58 -3.46 16.42 15.22
C GLU A 58 -2.78 16.62 13.88
N LYS A 59 -3.56 17.06 12.86
CA LYS A 59 -3.00 17.47 11.57
C LYS A 59 -1.99 18.60 11.75
N ALA A 60 -2.28 19.60 12.59
CA ALA A 60 -1.37 20.73 12.85
C ALA A 60 -0.04 20.23 13.43
N LYS A 61 -0.08 19.45 14.52
CA LYS A 61 1.12 18.88 15.15
C LYS A 61 1.94 18.02 14.18
N LEU A 62 1.27 17.21 13.36
CA LEU A 62 1.93 16.34 12.39
C LEU A 62 2.57 17.12 11.24
N PHE A 63 1.91 18.16 10.74
CA PHE A 63 2.43 19.03 9.69
C PHE A 63 3.59 19.91 10.18
N GLU A 64 3.52 20.46 11.40
CA GLU A 64 4.62 21.17 12.03
C GLU A 64 5.86 20.26 12.18
N GLN A 65 5.65 19.03 12.66
CA GLN A 65 6.73 18.05 12.78
C GLN A 65 7.33 17.72 11.40
N ALA A 66 6.49 17.45 10.40
CA ALA A 66 6.93 17.13 9.05
C ALA A 66 7.74 18.28 8.42
N SER A 67 7.24 19.50 8.53
CA SER A 67 7.91 20.70 8.05
C SER A 67 9.31 20.85 8.67
N SER A 68 9.41 20.70 9.99
CA SER A 68 10.71 20.80 10.69
C SER A 68 11.75 19.78 10.21
N LEU A 69 11.31 18.59 9.79
CA LEU A 69 12.18 17.49 9.36
C LEU A 69 12.53 17.56 7.87
N LEU A 70 11.63 18.06 7.04
CA LEU A 70 11.72 18.01 5.57
C LEU A 70 12.22 19.31 4.95
N SER A 71 12.04 20.45 5.62
CA SER A 71 12.40 21.77 5.08
C SER A 71 13.83 21.82 4.56
N GLY A 72 13.99 22.15 3.28
CA GLY A 72 15.30 22.21 2.59
C GLY A 72 15.95 20.86 2.30
N ARG A 73 15.33 19.73 2.66
CA ARG A 73 15.89 18.37 2.50
C ARG A 73 15.13 17.52 1.50
N ALA A 74 13.80 17.58 1.50
CA ALA A 74 12.93 16.83 0.59
C ALA A 74 11.53 17.47 0.54
N LEU A 75 10.71 17.11 -0.45
CA LEU A 75 9.36 17.68 -0.57
C LEU A 75 8.45 17.27 0.60
N PHE A 76 7.78 18.24 1.21
CA PHE A 76 6.68 18.04 2.12
C PHE A 76 5.34 18.27 1.39
N VAL A 77 4.63 17.17 1.11
CA VAL A 77 3.27 17.22 0.56
C VAL A 77 2.27 16.94 1.68
N ALA A 78 1.38 17.89 1.96
CA ALA A 78 0.34 17.72 2.97
C ALA A 78 -0.96 17.20 2.35
N GLY A 79 -1.56 16.18 2.97
CA GLY A 79 -2.89 15.71 2.61
C GLY A 79 -3.98 16.68 3.08
N ALA A 80 -4.40 17.58 2.19
CA ALA A 80 -5.59 18.43 2.37
C ALA A 80 -6.85 17.67 1.91
N CYS A 81 -7.03 16.48 2.47
CA CYS A 81 -8.11 15.56 2.12
C CYS A 81 -9.27 15.71 3.10
N ALA A 82 -10.48 15.91 2.58
CA ALA A 82 -11.70 16.04 3.36
C ALA A 82 -12.93 15.66 2.50
N PRO A 83 -14.08 15.31 3.12
CA PRO A 83 -15.29 14.98 2.36
C PRO A 83 -15.98 16.22 1.76
N SER A 84 -15.66 17.43 2.23
CA SER A 84 -16.28 18.68 1.80
C SER A 84 -15.25 19.71 1.33
N THR A 85 -15.64 20.56 0.38
CA THR A 85 -14.78 21.64 -0.14
C THR A 85 -14.34 22.62 0.95
N ARG A 86 -15.26 22.99 1.86
CA ARG A 86 -14.94 23.92 2.96
C ARG A 86 -13.84 23.36 3.86
N GLU A 87 -13.98 22.10 4.29
CA GLU A 87 -13.01 21.46 5.15
C GLU A 87 -11.67 21.22 4.41
N ALA A 88 -11.70 20.88 3.12
CA ALA A 88 -10.47 20.76 2.32
C ALA A 88 -9.67 22.07 2.30
N VAL A 89 -10.36 23.21 2.13
CA VAL A 89 -9.74 24.54 2.21
C VAL A 89 -9.20 24.85 3.61
N GLU A 90 -9.94 24.51 4.67
CA GLU A 90 -9.48 24.71 6.05
C GLU A 90 -8.19 23.93 6.34
N VAL A 91 -8.12 22.66 5.92
CA VAL A 91 -6.91 21.83 6.06
C VAL A 91 -5.79 22.35 5.17
N ALA A 92 -6.09 22.80 3.95
CA ALA A 92 -5.10 23.38 3.04
C ALA A 92 -4.44 24.62 3.64
N HIS A 93 -5.23 25.55 4.19
CA HIS A 93 -4.70 26.72 4.88
C HIS A 93 -3.86 26.36 6.10
N LEU A 94 -4.22 25.31 6.83
CA LEU A 94 -3.37 24.80 7.91
C LEU A 94 -2.04 24.31 7.38
N ALA A 95 -2.04 23.49 6.33
CA ALA A 95 -0.82 22.98 5.71
C ALA A 95 0.09 24.10 5.19
N GLU A 96 -0.47 25.15 4.58
CA GLU A 96 0.28 26.34 4.14
C GLU A 96 0.96 27.06 5.30
N ARG A 97 0.23 27.28 6.40
CA ARG A 97 0.81 27.90 7.61
C ARG A 97 1.94 27.06 8.20
N CYS A 98 1.86 25.73 8.06
CA CYS A 98 2.92 24.82 8.48
C CYS A 98 4.07 24.71 7.47
N GLY A 99 3.98 25.32 6.28
CA GLY A 99 5.04 25.31 5.28
C GLY A 99 5.05 24.08 4.36
N ALA A 100 3.89 23.52 4.02
CA ALA A 100 3.80 22.49 3.00
C ALA A 100 4.21 23.01 1.62
N ASP A 101 5.00 22.23 0.87
CA ASP A 101 5.44 22.57 -0.48
C ASP A 101 4.33 22.34 -1.52
N ALA A 102 3.42 21.40 -1.24
CA ALA A 102 2.27 21.09 -2.08
C ALA A 102 1.13 20.44 -1.27
N LEU A 103 -0.06 20.43 -1.85
CA LEU A 103 -1.26 19.85 -1.27
C LEU A 103 -1.73 18.64 -2.07
N LEU A 104 -1.93 17.49 -1.43
CA LEU A 104 -2.64 16.36 -2.04
C LEU A 104 -4.12 16.42 -1.68
N VAL A 105 -4.98 16.60 -2.68
CA VAL A 105 -6.43 16.82 -2.47
C VAL A 105 -7.23 15.69 -3.15
N VAL A 106 -7.85 14.84 -2.33
CA VAL A 106 -8.70 13.73 -2.80
C VAL A 106 -10.00 14.24 -3.40
N SER A 107 -10.51 13.58 -4.45
CA SER A 107 -11.84 13.87 -4.97
C SER A 107 -12.90 13.64 -3.88
N PRO A 108 -13.97 14.45 -3.81
CA PRO A 108 -15.02 14.26 -2.82
C PRO A 108 -15.61 12.84 -2.88
N TYR A 109 -15.97 12.31 -1.72
CA TYR A 109 -16.37 10.92 -1.54
C TYR A 109 -17.68 10.82 -0.74
N TYR A 110 -18.16 9.59 -0.53
CA TYR A 110 -19.48 9.26 0.06
C TYR A 110 -20.67 9.54 -0.87
N PHE A 111 -20.91 10.80 -1.27
CA PHE A 111 -22.07 11.19 -2.09
C PHE A 111 -21.89 11.05 -3.60
N LYS A 112 -20.68 10.72 -4.09
CA LYS A 112 -20.35 10.50 -5.51
C LYS A 112 -20.76 11.68 -6.43
N PRO A 113 -20.02 12.80 -6.37
CA PRO A 113 -20.32 13.98 -7.17
C PRO A 113 -20.23 13.73 -8.68
N THR A 114 -20.86 14.62 -9.45
CA THR A 114 -20.72 14.76 -10.91
C THR A 114 -19.36 15.37 -11.29
N ASP A 115 -18.98 15.24 -12.56
CA ASP A 115 -17.76 15.84 -13.13
C ASP A 115 -17.65 17.34 -12.85
N LYS A 116 -18.77 18.08 -12.98
CA LYS A 116 -18.82 19.52 -12.73
C LYS A 116 -18.58 19.84 -11.25
N GLU A 117 -19.21 19.10 -10.35
CA GLU A 117 -19.03 19.30 -8.90
C GLU A 117 -17.60 18.99 -8.46
N VAL A 118 -16.94 17.98 -9.08
CA VAL A 118 -15.53 17.69 -8.82
C VAL A 118 -14.62 18.80 -9.37
N TYR A 119 -14.90 19.31 -10.56
CA TYR A 119 -14.18 20.45 -11.12
C TYR A 119 -14.29 21.67 -10.19
N GLU A 120 -15.51 22.06 -9.80
CA GLU A 120 -15.75 23.21 -8.92
C GLU A 120 -15.13 23.03 -7.53
N HIS A 121 -15.09 21.80 -7.00
CA HIS A 121 -14.38 21.49 -5.76
C HIS A 121 -12.89 21.84 -5.87
N TYR A 122 -12.21 21.33 -6.90
CA TYR A 122 -10.78 21.59 -7.10
C TYR A 122 -10.50 23.05 -7.44
N GLU A 123 -11.30 23.67 -8.31
CA GLU A 123 -11.20 25.08 -8.66
C GLU A 123 -11.30 25.96 -7.40
N ARG A 124 -12.26 25.65 -6.51
CA ARG A 124 -12.42 26.38 -5.26
C ARG A 124 -11.20 26.24 -4.35
N VAL A 125 -10.68 25.02 -4.16
CA VAL A 125 -9.47 24.79 -3.35
C VAL A 125 -8.28 25.55 -3.93
N VAL A 126 -8.05 25.46 -5.24
CA VAL A 126 -6.95 26.14 -5.94
C VAL A 126 -7.09 27.67 -5.82
N SER A 127 -8.29 28.22 -6.00
CA SER A 127 -8.52 29.67 -5.91
C SER A 127 -8.33 30.26 -4.52
N GLN A 128 -8.34 29.42 -3.48
CA GLN A 128 -8.24 29.82 -2.09
C GLN A 128 -6.90 29.40 -1.46
N THR A 129 -5.96 28.85 -2.22
CA THR A 129 -4.66 28.39 -1.72
C THR A 129 -3.54 28.91 -2.59
N ALA A 130 -2.42 29.25 -1.98
CA ALA A 130 -1.16 29.59 -2.64
C ALA A 130 -0.30 28.35 -2.93
N ALA A 131 -0.39 27.31 -2.10
CA ALA A 131 0.36 26.08 -2.30
C ALA A 131 -0.14 25.30 -3.53
N PRO A 132 0.76 24.73 -4.35
CA PRO A 132 0.37 23.96 -5.52
C PRO A 132 -0.43 22.70 -5.15
N VAL A 133 -1.50 22.44 -5.89
CA VAL A 133 -2.43 21.33 -5.68
C VAL A 133 -2.09 20.15 -6.59
N ILE A 134 -2.07 18.96 -5.99
CA ILE A 134 -2.01 17.66 -6.65
C ILE A 134 -3.40 17.04 -6.54
N LEU A 135 -4.06 16.86 -7.69
CA LEU A 135 -5.33 16.15 -7.78
C LEU A 135 -5.13 14.69 -7.37
N TYR A 136 -6.09 14.06 -6.70
CA TYR A 136 -5.93 12.68 -6.25
C TYR A 136 -7.12 11.80 -6.63
N ASN A 137 -6.88 10.98 -7.65
CA ASN A 137 -7.80 9.98 -8.18
C ASN A 137 -7.59 8.63 -7.47
N ILE A 138 -8.55 8.19 -6.67
CA ILE A 138 -8.52 6.89 -5.97
C ILE A 138 -9.92 6.25 -5.96
N PRO A 139 -10.41 5.77 -7.13
CA PRO A 139 -11.80 5.32 -7.29
C PRO A 139 -12.20 4.18 -6.35
N GLN A 140 -11.24 3.38 -5.87
CA GLN A 140 -11.48 2.29 -4.93
C GLN A 140 -11.96 2.78 -3.55
N LEU A 141 -11.69 4.04 -3.20
CA LEU A 141 -12.12 4.65 -1.93
C LEU A 141 -13.17 5.74 -2.11
N THR A 142 -13.12 6.47 -3.22
CA THR A 142 -14.05 7.59 -3.47
C THR A 142 -15.34 7.13 -4.16
N GLY A 143 -15.31 5.98 -4.84
CA GLY A 143 -16.40 5.52 -5.71
C GLY A 143 -16.58 6.38 -6.96
N TYR A 144 -15.63 7.27 -7.26
CA TYR A 144 -15.60 8.15 -8.41
C TYR A 144 -14.20 8.13 -9.04
N SER A 145 -14.12 7.88 -10.34
CA SER A 145 -12.87 8.04 -11.09
C SER A 145 -12.90 9.37 -11.80
N ILE A 146 -11.95 10.25 -11.51
CA ILE A 146 -11.82 11.52 -12.21
C ILE A 146 -11.57 11.21 -13.69
N PRO A 147 -12.41 11.68 -14.63
CA PRO A 147 -12.17 11.46 -16.04
C PRO A 147 -11.11 12.43 -16.57
N TRP A 148 -10.41 12.05 -17.63
CA TRP A 148 -9.26 12.80 -18.14
C TRP A 148 -9.64 14.21 -18.60
N TRP A 149 -10.86 14.45 -19.09
CA TRP A 149 -11.30 15.79 -19.52
C TRP A 149 -11.49 16.75 -18.33
N VAL A 150 -11.84 16.25 -17.15
CA VAL A 150 -11.87 17.07 -15.93
C VAL A 150 -10.44 17.42 -15.51
N VAL A 151 -9.51 16.48 -15.61
CA VAL A 151 -8.08 16.73 -15.32
C VAL A 151 -7.49 17.74 -16.30
N GLU A 152 -7.81 17.62 -17.58
CA GLU A 152 -7.37 18.54 -18.64
C GLU A 152 -7.90 19.96 -18.41
N GLY A 153 -9.19 20.10 -18.07
CA GLY A 153 -9.76 21.40 -17.71
C GLY A 153 -9.07 22.01 -16.48
N LEU A 154 -8.83 21.22 -15.43
CA LEU A 154 -8.13 21.68 -14.22
C LEU A 154 -6.65 22.01 -14.48
N ALA A 155 -6.03 21.44 -15.52
CA ALA A 155 -4.66 21.73 -15.89
C ALA A 155 -4.44 23.17 -16.38
N GLU A 156 -5.51 23.88 -16.77
CA GLU A 156 -5.51 25.30 -17.13
C GLU A 156 -5.34 26.22 -15.91
N LEU A 157 -5.61 25.72 -14.69
CA LEU A 157 -5.42 26.49 -13.47
C LEU A 157 -3.93 26.51 -13.07
N ASP A 158 -3.37 27.69 -12.84
CA ASP A 158 -1.95 27.87 -12.50
C ASP A 158 -1.55 27.14 -11.21
N GLY A 159 -2.45 27.08 -10.23
CA GLY A 159 -2.22 26.42 -8.94
C GLY A 159 -2.29 24.89 -8.96
N VAL A 160 -2.64 24.25 -10.09
CA VAL A 160 -2.63 22.78 -10.20
C VAL A 160 -1.27 22.31 -10.71
N ALA A 161 -0.50 21.61 -9.88
CA ALA A 161 0.85 21.14 -10.21
C ALA A 161 0.91 19.69 -10.69
N GLY A 162 -0.09 18.86 -10.36
CA GLY A 162 -0.04 17.45 -10.69
C GLY A 162 -1.32 16.67 -10.46
N ILE A 163 -1.27 15.39 -10.79
CA ILE A 163 -2.28 14.40 -10.47
C ILE A 163 -1.62 13.12 -9.96
N LYS A 164 -2.10 12.62 -8.83
CA LYS A 164 -1.84 11.27 -8.34
C LYS A 164 -2.98 10.35 -8.76
N ASP A 165 -2.66 9.33 -9.56
CA ASP A 165 -3.60 8.28 -9.92
C ASP A 165 -3.31 6.97 -9.18
N SER A 166 -4.27 6.52 -8.36
CA SER A 166 -4.24 5.24 -7.66
C SER A 166 -5.16 4.19 -8.30
N SER A 167 -5.72 4.45 -9.49
CA SER A 167 -6.59 3.48 -10.19
C SER A 167 -5.87 2.17 -10.55
N GLY A 168 -4.55 2.24 -10.79
CA GLY A 168 -3.76 1.12 -11.30
C GLY A 168 -3.92 0.87 -12.81
N SER A 169 -4.66 1.74 -13.51
CA SER A 169 -4.90 1.64 -14.94
C SER A 169 -3.77 2.29 -15.75
N ILE A 170 -2.92 1.46 -16.37
CA ILE A 170 -1.89 1.94 -17.31
C ILE A 170 -2.50 2.68 -18.51
N ALA A 171 -3.68 2.24 -18.96
CA ALA A 171 -4.39 2.94 -20.03
C ALA A 171 -4.77 4.37 -19.62
N TYR A 172 -5.28 4.54 -18.40
CA TYR A 172 -5.61 5.86 -17.88
C TYR A 172 -4.37 6.75 -17.71
N LEU A 173 -3.27 6.20 -17.18
CA LEU A 173 -1.99 6.92 -17.10
C LEU A 173 -1.47 7.35 -18.48
N SER A 174 -1.60 6.49 -19.49
CA SER A 174 -1.21 6.81 -20.87
C SER A 174 -2.09 7.94 -21.45
N THR A 175 -3.39 7.93 -21.15
CA THR A 175 -4.30 9.04 -21.51
C THR A 175 -3.92 10.33 -20.79
N LEU A 176 -3.57 10.29 -19.50
CA LEU A 176 -3.09 11.47 -18.79
C LEU A 176 -1.80 12.00 -19.42
N TYR A 177 -0.87 11.11 -19.79
CA TYR A 177 0.37 11.52 -20.47
C TYR A 177 0.07 12.21 -21.80
N GLU A 178 -0.85 11.67 -22.61
CA GLU A 178 -1.31 12.28 -23.86
C GLU A 178 -1.88 13.69 -23.65
N LYS A 179 -2.75 13.86 -22.65
CA LYS A 179 -3.53 15.10 -22.47
C LYS A 179 -2.80 16.19 -21.69
N VAL A 180 -2.07 15.81 -20.64
CA VAL A 180 -1.49 16.77 -19.67
C VAL A 180 0.00 16.53 -19.40
N GLY A 181 0.64 15.58 -20.08
CA GLY A 181 2.08 15.34 -19.96
C GLY A 181 2.91 16.60 -20.23
N GLY A 182 3.88 16.89 -19.37
CA GLY A 182 4.69 18.11 -19.43
C GLY A 182 4.00 19.39 -18.94
N ARG A 183 2.67 19.38 -18.77
CA ARG A 183 1.90 20.47 -18.14
C ARG A 183 1.68 20.24 -16.65
N LEU A 184 1.42 18.99 -16.26
CA LEU A 184 1.21 18.53 -14.90
C LEU A 184 2.20 17.40 -14.57
N SER A 185 2.62 17.31 -13.31
CA SER A 185 3.33 16.12 -12.82
C SER A 185 2.35 14.95 -12.69
N ILE A 186 2.57 13.86 -13.41
CA ILE A 186 1.73 12.66 -13.34
C ILE A 186 2.38 11.67 -12.38
N LEU A 187 1.67 11.30 -11.31
CA LEU A 187 2.18 10.48 -10.22
C LEU A 187 1.40 9.18 -10.14
N CYS A 188 2.08 8.04 -10.19
CA CYS A 188 1.43 6.74 -9.98
C CYS A 188 1.34 6.42 -8.49
N GLY A 189 0.12 6.10 -8.05
CA GLY A 189 -0.24 5.74 -6.68
C GLY A 189 -0.46 4.25 -6.46
N SER A 190 -0.10 3.40 -7.42
CA SER A 190 -0.25 1.94 -7.35
C SER A 190 1.08 1.24 -7.61
N GLY A 191 1.67 0.65 -6.56
CA GLY A 191 2.98 0.02 -6.64
C GLY A 191 3.01 -1.19 -7.56
N GLU A 192 1.90 -1.94 -7.68
CA GLU A 192 1.83 -3.16 -8.48
C GLU A 192 2.12 -2.95 -9.98
N VAL A 193 1.96 -1.72 -10.47
CA VAL A 193 2.14 -1.38 -11.88
C VAL A 193 3.28 -0.39 -12.10
N MET A 194 4.17 -0.19 -11.11
CA MET A 194 5.20 0.87 -11.10
C MET A 194 6.03 0.96 -12.39
N VAL A 195 6.69 -0.12 -12.83
CA VAL A 195 7.52 -0.07 -14.05
C VAL A 195 6.67 0.19 -15.30
N GLY A 196 5.46 -0.37 -15.36
CA GLY A 196 4.52 -0.08 -16.45
C GLY A 196 4.06 1.37 -16.46
N ALA A 197 3.85 1.96 -15.27
CA ALA A 197 3.48 3.36 -15.12
C ALA A 197 4.62 4.29 -15.55
N LEU A 198 5.86 3.99 -15.15
CA LEU A 198 7.04 4.73 -15.61
C LEU A 198 7.18 4.68 -17.14
N ALA A 199 6.90 3.53 -17.76
CA ALA A 199 6.87 3.40 -19.21
C ALA A 199 5.71 4.16 -19.88
N ALA A 200 4.59 4.34 -19.18
CA ALA A 200 3.46 5.16 -19.64
C ALA A 200 3.74 6.67 -19.54
N GLY A 201 4.88 7.08 -18.96
CA GLY A 201 5.30 8.48 -18.89
C GLY A 201 4.99 9.20 -17.58
N VAL A 202 4.72 8.48 -16.48
CA VAL A 202 4.59 9.14 -15.16
C VAL A 202 5.93 9.72 -14.69
N ASP A 203 5.89 10.87 -14.04
CA ASP A 203 7.07 11.59 -13.53
C ASP A 203 7.59 11.00 -12.22
N GLY A 204 6.68 10.48 -11.40
CA GLY A 204 6.99 10.02 -10.05
C GLY A 204 5.91 9.11 -9.45
N LEU A 205 6.10 8.79 -8.18
CA LEU A 205 5.38 7.73 -7.49
C LEU A 205 5.03 8.17 -6.07
N ILE A 206 3.75 8.04 -5.69
CA ILE A 206 3.31 8.23 -4.30
C ILE A 206 2.79 6.89 -3.77
N LEU A 207 3.63 6.15 -3.04
CA LEU A 207 3.37 4.75 -2.71
C LEU A 207 3.30 4.49 -1.21
N ALA A 208 2.26 3.76 -0.78
CA ALA A 208 2.17 3.24 0.59
C ALA A 208 3.32 2.26 0.89
N ALA A 209 3.69 1.42 -0.08
CA ALA A 209 4.76 0.42 0.08
C ALA A 209 6.15 1.04 0.27
N ALA A 210 6.36 2.32 -0.07
CA ALA A 210 7.62 3.01 0.19
C ALA A 210 7.85 3.31 1.67
N ASN A 211 6.86 3.11 2.53
CA ASN A 211 7.10 3.03 3.98
C ASN A 211 7.88 1.77 4.39
N VAL A 212 7.85 0.71 3.59
CA VAL A 212 8.40 -0.61 3.98
C VAL A 212 9.62 -0.96 3.13
N LEU A 213 9.57 -0.63 1.84
CA LEU A 213 10.60 -0.94 0.85
C LEU A 213 11.09 0.32 0.11
N PRO A 214 11.50 1.41 0.83
CA PRO A 214 11.90 2.64 0.17
C PRO A 214 13.12 2.43 -0.73
N GLU A 215 14.14 1.70 -0.27
CA GLU A 215 15.37 1.43 -1.00
C GLU A 215 15.09 0.70 -2.32
N GLU A 216 14.28 -0.36 -2.29
CA GLU A 216 13.91 -1.11 -3.48
C GLU A 216 13.11 -0.27 -4.47
N LEU A 217 12.20 0.57 -3.99
CA LEU A 217 11.37 1.40 -4.87
C LEU A 217 12.15 2.56 -5.46
N VAL A 218 13.03 3.20 -4.69
CA VAL A 218 13.98 4.21 -5.20
C VAL A 218 14.91 3.58 -6.23
N GLU A 219 15.40 2.37 -5.99
CA GLU A 219 16.25 1.64 -6.93
C GLU A 219 15.52 1.27 -8.23
N ILE A 220 14.28 0.78 -8.16
CA ILE A 220 13.47 0.54 -9.37
C ILE A 220 13.29 1.84 -10.17
N TYR A 221 13.02 2.97 -9.50
CA TYR A 221 12.90 4.27 -10.17
C TYR A 221 14.22 4.66 -10.86
N ARG A 222 15.34 4.57 -10.14
CA ARG A 222 16.69 4.88 -10.66
C ARG A 222 17.04 4.01 -11.86
N LEU A 223 16.91 2.69 -11.75
CA LEU A 223 17.17 1.73 -12.83
C LEU A 223 16.34 2.05 -14.07
N PHE A 224 15.07 2.41 -13.90
CA PHE A 224 14.23 2.79 -15.02
C PHE A 224 14.72 4.07 -15.70
N LYS A 225 15.06 5.12 -14.93
CA LYS A 225 15.56 6.39 -15.46
C LYS A 225 16.91 6.24 -16.17
N GLU A 226 17.71 5.24 -15.80
CA GLU A 226 18.96 4.87 -16.46
C GLU A 226 18.78 3.97 -17.70
N GLY A 227 17.55 3.65 -18.09
CA GLY A 227 17.26 2.76 -19.22
C GLY A 227 17.45 1.26 -18.91
N ARG A 228 17.75 0.90 -17.66
CA ARG A 228 17.96 -0.48 -17.19
C ARG A 228 16.62 -1.17 -16.85
N VAL A 229 15.69 -1.12 -17.80
CA VAL A 229 14.29 -1.55 -17.60
C VAL A 229 14.17 -3.03 -17.23
N ALA A 230 15.02 -3.90 -17.79
CA ALA A 230 15.01 -5.33 -17.45
C ALA A 230 15.31 -5.59 -15.98
N GLU A 231 16.27 -4.86 -15.40
CA GLU A 231 16.65 -4.98 -14.00
C GLU A 231 15.57 -4.38 -13.09
N ALA A 232 15.00 -3.24 -13.47
CA ALA A 232 13.86 -2.64 -12.77
C ALA A 232 12.67 -3.62 -12.69
N ARG A 233 12.36 -4.32 -13.79
CA ARG A 233 11.30 -5.35 -13.85
C ARG A 233 11.61 -6.53 -12.94
N GLU A 234 12.86 -7.00 -12.93
CA GLU A 234 13.26 -8.12 -12.10
C GLU A 234 13.20 -7.78 -10.61
N LEU A 235 13.62 -6.57 -10.22
CA LEU A 235 13.48 -6.10 -8.85
C LEU A 235 12.01 -5.95 -8.46
N GLN A 236 11.16 -5.36 -9.32
CA GLN A 236 9.72 -5.29 -9.06
C GLN A 236 9.11 -6.70 -8.89
N ARG A 237 9.49 -7.67 -9.74
CA ARG A 237 9.02 -9.06 -9.66
C ARG A 237 9.29 -9.68 -8.29
N ARG A 238 10.46 -9.41 -7.70
CA ARG A 238 10.85 -9.92 -6.37
C ARG A 238 9.98 -9.36 -5.24
N ILE A 239 9.52 -8.12 -5.35
CA ILE A 239 8.71 -7.45 -4.31
C ILE A 239 7.20 -7.42 -4.61
N GLN A 240 6.76 -7.89 -5.79
CA GLN A 240 5.39 -7.77 -6.29
C GLN A 240 4.31 -8.23 -5.29
N THR A 241 4.55 -9.34 -4.58
CA THR A 241 3.59 -9.84 -3.58
C THR A 241 3.41 -8.85 -2.42
N VAL A 242 4.49 -8.24 -1.93
CA VAL A 242 4.42 -7.22 -0.86
C VAL A 242 3.66 -6.00 -1.36
N LEU A 243 3.94 -5.54 -2.58
CA LEU A 243 3.23 -4.41 -3.21
C LEU A 243 1.71 -4.66 -3.29
N ARG A 244 1.32 -5.87 -3.70
CA ARG A 244 -0.08 -6.28 -3.79
C ARG A 244 -0.79 -6.30 -2.43
N LEU A 245 -0.16 -6.92 -1.44
CA LEU A 245 -0.75 -7.04 -0.11
C LEU A 245 -0.87 -5.67 0.57
N ILE A 246 0.16 -4.83 0.47
CA ILE A 246 0.08 -3.44 0.95
C ILE A 246 -0.99 -2.65 0.18
N GLY A 247 -1.08 -2.81 -1.16
CA GLY A 247 -2.09 -2.13 -1.97
C GLY A 247 -3.52 -2.48 -1.56
N ARG A 248 -3.78 -3.74 -1.18
CA ARG A 248 -5.10 -4.21 -0.76
C ARG A 248 -5.48 -3.84 0.67
N HIS A 249 -4.50 -3.78 1.57
CA HIS A 249 -4.77 -3.64 3.01
C HIS A 249 -4.34 -2.27 3.58
N GLY A 250 -3.67 -1.43 2.78
CA GLY A 250 -3.37 -0.05 3.13
C GLY A 250 -2.57 0.11 4.42
N ALA A 251 -2.99 1.05 5.27
CA ALA A 251 -2.27 1.45 6.48
C ALA A 251 -2.04 0.29 7.47
N SER A 252 -2.97 -0.66 7.61
CA SER A 252 -2.82 -1.78 8.55
C SER A 252 -1.68 -2.71 8.15
N ALA A 253 -1.57 -3.06 6.85
CA ALA A 253 -0.46 -3.86 6.34
C ALA A 253 0.88 -3.11 6.46
N VAL A 254 0.92 -1.82 6.13
CA VAL A 254 2.14 -1.01 6.27
C VAL A 254 2.60 -0.96 7.72
N LYS A 255 1.71 -0.66 8.67
CA LYS A 255 2.05 -0.61 10.09
C LYS A 255 2.48 -1.96 10.64
N ALA A 256 1.83 -3.06 10.23
CA ALA A 256 2.26 -4.42 10.61
C ALA A 256 3.70 -4.72 10.14
N CYS A 257 4.03 -4.38 8.89
CA CYS A 257 5.39 -4.53 8.37
C CYS A 257 6.41 -3.69 9.16
N LEU A 258 6.10 -2.41 9.39
CA LEU A 258 6.98 -1.49 10.11
C LEU A 258 7.22 -1.92 11.56
N ARG A 259 6.18 -2.39 12.28
CA ARG A 259 6.35 -2.95 13.62
C ARG A 259 7.27 -4.17 13.62
N ALA A 260 7.12 -5.06 12.65
CA ALA A 260 8.01 -6.21 12.51
C ALA A 260 9.45 -5.83 12.14
N MET A 261 9.64 -4.69 11.49
CA MET A 261 10.95 -4.07 11.23
C MET A 261 11.50 -3.29 12.44
N GLY A 262 10.78 -3.23 13.56
CA GLY A 262 11.22 -2.59 14.81
C GLY A 262 10.81 -1.13 14.98
N PHE A 263 9.97 -0.57 14.09
CA PHE A 263 9.45 0.78 14.27
C PHE A 263 8.23 0.80 15.18
N ASP A 264 8.20 1.73 16.14
CA ASP A 264 7.08 1.93 17.06
C ASP A 264 5.95 2.78 16.44
N VAL A 265 5.40 2.32 15.31
CA VAL A 265 4.32 3.03 14.61
C VAL A 265 2.92 2.77 15.18
N GLY A 266 2.83 1.90 16.19
CA GLY A 266 1.59 1.45 16.79
C GLY A 266 0.63 0.79 15.80
N HIS A 267 -0.65 0.81 16.15
CA HIS A 267 -1.75 0.24 15.38
C HIS A 267 -2.51 1.33 14.62
N THR A 268 -3.41 0.94 13.71
CA THR A 268 -4.36 1.87 13.10
C THR A 268 -5.44 2.29 14.10
N ARG A 269 -6.06 3.45 13.89
CA ARG A 269 -7.25 3.87 14.67
C ARG A 269 -8.52 3.19 14.16
N LEU A 270 -9.48 3.00 15.07
CA LEU A 270 -10.84 2.57 14.70
C LEU A 270 -11.46 3.57 13.72
N PRO A 271 -12.31 3.11 12.77
CA PRO A 271 -12.86 1.77 12.59
C PRO A 271 -11.99 0.78 11.79
N LEU A 272 -10.74 1.10 11.43
CA LEU A 272 -9.84 0.07 10.90
C LEU A 272 -9.63 -1.00 11.98
N ILE A 273 -9.68 -2.27 11.59
CA ILE A 273 -9.84 -3.47 12.43
C ILE A 273 -9.20 -3.33 13.83
N GLN A 274 -9.96 -3.68 14.88
CA GLN A 274 -9.48 -3.69 16.26
C GLN A 274 -8.24 -4.60 16.40
N GLY A 275 -7.11 -4.03 16.84
CA GLY A 275 -5.80 -4.68 16.82
C GLY A 275 -4.91 -4.27 15.63
N GLY A 276 -5.43 -3.50 14.67
CA GLY A 276 -4.70 -2.78 13.61
C GLY A 276 -3.75 -3.60 12.77
N SER A 277 -3.98 -4.91 12.68
CA SER A 277 -3.26 -5.84 11.81
C SER A 277 -4.15 -6.23 10.64
N PRO A 278 -3.56 -6.50 9.45
CA PRO A 278 -4.29 -7.17 8.40
C PRO A 278 -4.73 -8.57 8.88
N PRO A 279 -5.59 -9.28 8.13
CA PRO A 279 -5.89 -10.69 8.41
C PRO A 279 -4.62 -11.50 8.69
N TYR A 280 -4.69 -12.45 9.63
CA TYR A 280 -3.50 -13.17 10.12
C TYR A 280 -2.69 -13.83 9.00
N ASP A 281 -3.37 -14.44 8.02
CA ASP A 281 -2.76 -15.04 6.83
C ASP A 281 -2.00 -14.01 5.98
N VAL A 282 -2.57 -12.81 5.82
CA VAL A 282 -1.93 -11.68 5.13
C VAL A 282 -0.71 -11.20 5.90
N GLU A 283 -0.79 -11.08 7.23
CA GLU A 283 0.35 -10.69 8.06
C GLU A 283 1.48 -11.71 7.92
N MET A 284 1.19 -13.00 8.06
CA MET A 284 2.19 -14.07 7.94
C MET A 284 2.84 -14.10 6.55
N GLU A 285 2.07 -13.90 5.48
CA GLU A 285 2.63 -13.81 4.12
C GLU A 285 3.53 -12.58 3.96
N LEU A 286 3.12 -11.41 4.48
CA LEU A 286 3.97 -10.21 4.47
C LEU A 286 5.29 -10.46 5.21
N LEU A 287 5.25 -11.01 6.42
CA LEU A 287 6.45 -11.31 7.20
C LEU A 287 7.35 -12.34 6.50
N SER A 288 6.77 -13.38 5.90
CA SER A 288 7.51 -14.37 5.10
C SER A 288 8.24 -13.71 3.92
N ARG A 289 7.56 -12.82 3.18
CA ARG A 289 8.16 -12.10 2.05
C ARG A 289 9.24 -11.13 2.49
N LEU A 290 9.00 -10.37 3.56
CA LEU A 290 9.98 -9.44 4.13
C LEU A 290 11.22 -10.17 4.67
N SER A 291 11.05 -11.36 5.24
CA SER A 291 12.19 -12.16 5.69
C SER A 291 13.05 -12.65 4.54
N LYS A 292 12.43 -13.06 3.41
CA LYS A 292 13.16 -13.39 2.17
C LYS A 292 13.89 -12.19 1.57
N LEU A 293 13.47 -10.97 1.88
CA LEU A 293 14.13 -9.72 1.50
C LEU A 293 15.16 -9.26 2.55
N GLY A 294 15.34 -10.01 3.65
CA GLY A 294 16.26 -9.65 4.73
C GLY A 294 15.79 -8.46 5.59
N LYS A 295 14.52 -8.04 5.48
CA LYS A 295 13.98 -6.89 6.22
C LYS A 295 13.56 -7.23 7.65
N VAL A 296 13.22 -8.49 7.91
CA VAL A 296 12.80 -8.97 9.24
C VAL A 296 13.33 -10.38 9.51
N SER A 297 13.55 -10.70 10.79
CA SER A 297 13.76 -12.08 11.22
C SER A 297 12.40 -12.71 11.54
N PHE A 298 11.93 -13.61 10.69
CA PHE A 298 10.65 -14.29 10.88
C PHE A 298 10.84 -15.80 10.72
N LYS A 299 10.58 -16.54 11.80
CA LYS A 299 10.47 -18.00 11.79
C LYS A 299 9.02 -18.36 12.09
N PRO A 300 8.24 -18.86 11.11
CA PRO A 300 6.86 -19.25 11.35
C PRO A 300 6.84 -20.31 12.44
N THR A 301 6.10 -20.04 13.51
CA THR A 301 5.91 -21.00 14.59
C THR A 301 4.48 -21.49 14.51
N VAL A 302 4.29 -22.76 14.14
CA VAL A 302 2.98 -23.40 14.19
C VAL A 302 2.72 -23.81 15.63
N LYS A 303 1.74 -23.18 16.28
CA LYS A 303 1.27 -23.50 17.63
C LYS A 303 -0.16 -24.02 17.55
N ASP A 304 -0.53 -24.89 18.48
CA ASP A 304 -1.90 -25.38 18.64
C ASP A 304 -2.51 -25.97 17.35
N PHE A 305 -1.68 -26.64 16.55
CA PHE A 305 -2.09 -27.33 15.34
C PHE A 305 -3.06 -28.46 15.69
N THR A 306 -4.34 -28.21 15.49
CA THR A 306 -5.37 -29.23 15.57
C THR A 306 -5.68 -29.68 14.16
N LEU A 307 -5.10 -30.82 13.77
CA LEU A 307 -5.45 -31.46 12.51
C LEU A 307 -6.88 -32.01 12.61
N LEU A 308 -7.83 -31.34 11.94
CA LEU A 308 -9.17 -31.90 11.77
C LEU A 308 -9.11 -32.96 10.66
N VAL A 309 -8.86 -34.21 11.03
CA VAL A 309 -8.96 -35.36 10.12
C VAL A 309 -10.44 -35.68 9.93
N GLY A 310 -10.98 -35.46 8.72
CA GLY A 310 -12.42 -35.49 8.48
C GLY A 310 -12.84 -36.21 7.20
N GLN A 311 -13.29 -37.45 7.39
CA GLN A 311 -14.22 -38.24 6.57
C GLN A 311 -13.73 -38.73 5.20
N ALA A 312 -13.45 -40.03 5.16
CA ALA A 312 -13.49 -40.79 3.92
C ALA A 312 -14.87 -40.55 3.25
N LEU A 313 -14.86 -40.14 1.99
CA LEU A 313 -16.06 -40.07 1.14
C LEU A 313 -16.47 -41.49 0.75
N THR A 314 -16.85 -42.32 1.73
CA THR A 314 -17.34 -43.66 1.46
C THR A 314 -18.86 -43.68 1.54
N THR A 315 -19.51 -43.82 0.40
CA THR A 315 -20.86 -44.36 0.33
C THR A 315 -20.84 -45.80 0.82
N LEU A 316 -21.73 -46.16 1.74
CA LEU A 316 -21.91 -47.53 2.26
C LEU A 316 -21.97 -48.54 1.09
N GLY A 317 -21.01 -49.46 1.04
CA GLY A 317 -20.95 -50.54 0.04
C GLY A 317 -19.91 -50.40 -1.08
N SER A 318 -18.97 -49.46 -1.02
CA SER A 318 -17.90 -49.31 -2.03
C SER A 318 -16.51 -49.63 -1.45
N VAL A 319 -15.65 -50.26 -2.28
CA VAL A 319 -14.23 -50.52 -1.99
C VAL A 319 -13.46 -49.20 -2.10
N ASP A 320 -12.57 -48.89 -1.14
CA ASP A 320 -11.75 -47.68 -1.17
C ASP A 320 -10.99 -47.56 -2.49
N LEU A 321 -11.34 -46.56 -3.31
CA LEU A 321 -10.68 -46.30 -4.59
C LEU A 321 -9.34 -45.57 -4.42
N ALA A 322 -9.19 -44.82 -3.32
CA ALA A 322 -7.97 -44.08 -2.97
C ALA A 322 -7.91 -43.79 -1.47
N HIS A 323 -6.71 -43.86 -0.90
CA HIS A 323 -6.40 -43.38 0.44
C HIS A 323 -5.72 -42.01 0.32
N ILE A 324 -6.18 -41.01 1.08
CA ILE A 324 -5.62 -39.66 1.08
C ILE A 324 -5.09 -39.37 2.48
N ASP A 325 -3.77 -39.30 2.61
CA ASP A 325 -3.10 -38.86 3.83
C ASP A 325 -2.64 -37.41 3.70
N LEU A 326 -2.81 -36.62 4.76
CA LEU A 326 -2.13 -35.34 4.88
C LEU A 326 -0.88 -35.53 5.73
N VAL A 327 0.29 -35.37 5.10
CA VAL A 327 1.59 -35.33 5.77
C VAL A 327 2.10 -33.89 5.74
N ALA A 328 2.39 -33.32 6.91
CA ALA A 328 2.88 -31.96 7.06
C ALA A 328 4.20 -31.92 7.82
N GLY A 329 5.19 -31.19 7.32
CA GLY A 329 6.48 -31.00 7.95
C GLY A 329 7.38 -30.07 7.13
N LEU A 330 8.56 -29.76 7.66
CA LEU A 330 9.54 -28.92 6.97
C LEU A 330 10.03 -29.59 5.67
N GLU A 331 10.23 -28.78 4.62
CA GLU A 331 10.73 -29.24 3.32
C GLU A 331 12.16 -29.83 3.42
N ASP A 332 12.95 -29.28 4.33
CA ASP A 332 14.29 -29.70 4.73
C ASP A 332 14.29 -30.60 5.97
N GLY A 333 13.12 -31.00 6.47
CA GLY A 333 12.97 -31.90 7.62
C GLY A 333 12.59 -33.34 7.25
N PRO A 334 12.21 -34.16 8.25
CA PRO A 334 11.92 -35.59 8.08
C PRO A 334 10.82 -35.88 7.03
N VAL A 335 9.80 -35.01 6.93
CA VAL A 335 8.74 -35.15 5.92
C VAL A 335 9.28 -34.92 4.50
N GLY A 336 10.09 -33.88 4.31
CA GLY A 336 10.72 -33.64 3.02
C GLY A 336 11.72 -34.73 2.63
N GLU A 337 12.43 -35.33 3.60
CA GLU A 337 13.31 -36.47 3.37
C GLU A 337 12.54 -37.73 2.96
N ALA A 338 11.49 -38.09 3.71
CA ALA A 338 10.62 -39.21 3.37
C ALA A 338 9.96 -39.04 2.00
N PHE A 339 9.56 -37.81 1.65
CA PHE A 339 9.01 -37.51 0.32
C PHE A 339 10.04 -37.68 -0.81
N ARG A 340 11.28 -37.20 -0.60
CA ARG A 340 12.38 -37.40 -1.56
C ARG A 340 12.76 -38.87 -1.71
N GLU A 341 12.72 -39.63 -0.63
CA GLU A 341 12.96 -41.08 -0.64
C GLU A 341 11.87 -41.82 -1.41
N ALA A 342 10.59 -41.50 -1.15
CA ALA A 342 9.47 -42.06 -1.89
C ALA A 342 9.58 -41.79 -3.40
N LEU A 343 9.98 -40.57 -3.80
CA LEU A 343 10.19 -40.24 -5.22
C LEU A 343 11.33 -41.02 -5.90
N ARG A 344 12.27 -41.59 -5.14
CA ARG A 344 13.36 -42.43 -5.66
C ARG A 344 12.97 -43.90 -5.79
N GLU A 345 11.85 -44.31 -5.20
CA GLU A 345 11.40 -45.70 -5.26
C GLU A 345 10.80 -46.01 -6.65
N GLU A 346 11.49 -46.85 -7.42
CA GLU A 346 11.03 -47.30 -8.73
C GLU A 346 10.15 -48.56 -8.58
N ASN A 347 8.86 -48.37 -8.31
CA ASN A 347 7.87 -49.44 -8.40
C ASN A 347 7.05 -49.31 -9.71
N PRO A 348 7.14 -50.26 -10.65
CA PRO A 348 6.43 -50.20 -11.93
C PRO A 348 4.90 -50.13 -11.82
N ALA A 349 4.33 -50.58 -10.69
CA ALA A 349 2.89 -50.59 -10.43
C ALA A 349 2.40 -49.38 -9.61
N ARG A 350 3.30 -48.63 -8.96
CA ARG A 350 2.98 -47.48 -8.08
C ARG A 350 4.05 -46.42 -8.23
N LYS A 351 3.79 -45.41 -9.07
CA LYS A 351 4.72 -44.30 -9.27
C LYS A 351 4.28 -43.09 -8.44
N PRO A 352 5.05 -42.65 -7.43
CA PRO A 352 4.76 -41.41 -6.74
C PRO A 352 4.89 -40.24 -7.73
N ALA A 353 3.89 -39.36 -7.71
CA ALA A 353 3.82 -38.20 -8.58
C ALA A 353 3.67 -36.94 -7.74
N LEU A 354 4.59 -35.99 -7.93
CA LEU A 354 4.47 -34.66 -7.37
C LEU A 354 3.54 -33.85 -8.28
N VAL A 355 2.30 -33.65 -7.84
CA VAL A 355 1.26 -32.97 -8.63
C VAL A 355 1.46 -31.46 -8.61
N ASP A 356 1.85 -30.88 -7.47
CA ASP A 356 2.09 -29.45 -7.32
C ASP A 356 3.09 -29.22 -6.18
N THR A 357 4.00 -28.25 -6.35
CA THR A 357 4.97 -27.83 -5.31
C THR A 357 4.60 -26.52 -4.65
N LYS A 358 3.59 -25.84 -5.18
CA LYS A 358 3.16 -24.54 -4.65
C LYS A 358 1.77 -24.71 -4.04
N PRO A 359 1.54 -24.22 -2.81
CA PRO A 359 0.20 -24.25 -2.24
C PRO A 359 -0.75 -23.51 -3.18
N ARG A 360 -1.78 -24.22 -3.65
CA ARG A 360 -2.92 -23.58 -4.33
C ARG A 360 -3.72 -22.88 -3.25
N VAL A 361 -3.36 -21.64 -2.97
CA VAL A 361 -4.08 -20.83 -1.98
C VAL A 361 -5.44 -20.45 -2.57
N ALA A 362 -6.42 -21.33 -2.48
CA ALA A 362 -7.82 -20.93 -2.51
C ALA A 362 -8.16 -20.46 -1.09
N VAL A 363 -7.97 -19.16 -0.82
CA VAL A 363 -8.47 -18.54 0.41
C VAL A 363 -9.99 -18.49 0.32
N VAL A 364 -10.65 -19.58 0.71
CA VAL A 364 -12.06 -19.49 1.06
C VAL A 364 -12.08 -18.89 2.45
N SER A 365 -12.60 -17.67 2.55
CA SER A 365 -12.86 -17.00 3.83
C SER A 365 -13.66 -17.94 4.73
N THR A 366 -13.02 -18.57 5.71
CA THR A 366 -13.74 -19.17 6.82
C THR A 366 -14.21 -18.03 7.71
N THR A 367 -15.39 -17.49 7.44
CA THR A 367 -16.10 -16.64 8.39
C THR A 367 -16.33 -17.48 9.65
N PRO A 368 -15.69 -17.19 10.79
CA PRO A 368 -15.95 -17.93 12.01
C PRO A 368 -17.32 -17.46 12.51
N LEU A 369 -18.36 -18.26 12.30
CA LEU A 369 -19.60 -18.12 13.05
C LEU A 369 -19.32 -18.60 14.47
N VAL A 370 -18.92 -17.67 15.35
CA VAL A 370 -18.81 -17.94 16.78
C VAL A 370 -20.23 -18.18 17.31
N LYS A 371 -20.61 -19.45 17.49
CA LYS A 371 -21.80 -19.82 18.26
C LYS A 371 -21.48 -19.67 19.75
N GLU A 372 -22.44 -19.13 20.51
CA GLU A 372 -22.39 -18.88 21.97
C GLU A 372 -21.90 -20.05 22.85
N ARG A 373 -21.86 -21.29 22.32
CA ARG A 373 -21.44 -22.48 23.06
C ARG A 373 -19.93 -22.60 23.34
N HIS A 374 -19.08 -21.75 22.77
CA HIS A 374 -17.62 -21.79 23.01
C HIS A 374 -17.13 -20.81 24.09
N ARG A 375 -18.04 -20.33 24.96
CA ARG A 375 -17.73 -19.36 26.03
C ARG A 375 -17.70 -19.93 27.45
N GLN A 376 -17.68 -21.26 27.62
CA GLN A 376 -17.54 -21.89 28.94
C GLN A 376 -16.14 -22.44 29.16
#